data_AF-A0A358C617-F1
#
_entry.id   AF-A0A358C617-F1
#
_cell.length_a   1.000
_cell.length_b   1.000
_cell.length_c   1.000
_cell.angle_alpha   90.00
_cell.angle_beta   90.00
_cell.angle_gamma   90.00
#
_symmetry.space_group_name_H-M   'P 1'
#
loop_
_entity.id
_entity.type
_entity.pdbx_description
1 polymer ?
#
loop_
_entity_poly.entity_id
_entity_poly.type
_entity_poly.pdbx_seq_one_letter_code
_entity_poly.pdbx_strand_id
1 'polypeptide(L)'
;MAAPWVASARANGLHTVEVTFNEAMIGADLTNPAAWTNDPAIAYVPPATTPVIASVTYSGLIAVLHLASDMTPDRIYEVRAPGTITNLALEVIDPARRWADYVTPGLAHVESGDILYADPLGGHMEDSLGLPFYELLPWSPTLSHVTLREAMWISLLSDRRASAEDVLPDDRGPLPYKGGWWADQYLPTSGDRYGSKLWLCRARGLTQETLQEARSFAEEALQPLIDDGLCARIDVLVEAQAGNRLAVQVTAYKQDGDTIVERFPDLWAAIGL
;
A
#
# COMPACT_ATOMS: atom_id res chain seq x y z
N MET A 1 3.83 -2.73 -46.44
CA MET A 1 4.23 -2.81 -45.01
C MET A 1 3.08 -2.22 -44.20
N ALA A 2 3.01 -2.46 -42.90
CA ALA A 2 2.02 -1.73 -42.08
C ALA A 2 2.45 -0.27 -42.01
N ALA A 3 1.49 0.67 -41.98
CA ALA A 3 1.83 2.09 -41.83
C ALA A 3 2.61 2.32 -40.52
N PRO A 4 3.55 3.29 -40.49
CA PRO A 4 4.32 3.59 -39.29
C PRO A 4 3.39 4.04 -38.15
N TRP A 5 3.79 3.79 -36.91
CA TRP A 5 3.01 4.09 -35.71
C TRP A 5 3.90 4.35 -34.49
N VAL A 6 3.33 4.96 -33.44
CA VAL A 6 4.03 5.16 -32.17
C VAL A 6 4.01 3.85 -31.39
N ALA A 7 5.16 3.22 -31.22
CA ALA A 7 5.29 1.93 -30.53
C ALA A 7 5.06 2.04 -29.03
N SER A 8 5.60 3.07 -28.40
CA SER A 8 5.45 3.33 -26.96
C SER A 8 5.86 4.74 -26.58
N ALA A 9 5.48 5.16 -25.37
CA ALA A 9 5.99 6.35 -24.71
C ALA A 9 6.36 6.03 -23.25
N ARG A 10 7.33 6.73 -22.69
CA ARG A 10 7.70 6.64 -21.28
C ARG A 10 8.17 7.99 -20.74
N ALA A 11 7.82 8.30 -19.50
CA ALA A 11 8.42 9.41 -18.78
C ALA A 11 9.82 9.01 -18.28
N ASN A 12 10.78 9.92 -18.40
CA ASN A 12 12.11 9.83 -17.81
C ASN A 12 12.27 11.00 -16.83
N GLY A 13 11.79 10.78 -15.60
CA GLY A 13 11.52 11.87 -14.64
C GLY A 13 10.28 12.69 -15.01
N LEU A 14 10.04 13.78 -14.29
CA LEU A 14 8.87 14.65 -14.50
C LEU A 14 9.04 15.66 -15.65
N HIS A 15 10.22 15.74 -16.26
CA HIS A 15 10.58 16.78 -17.22
C HIS A 15 10.83 16.27 -18.64
N THR A 16 10.91 14.95 -18.83
CA THR A 16 11.29 14.36 -20.12
C THR A 16 10.38 13.21 -20.47
N VAL A 17 10.01 13.10 -21.74
CA VAL A 17 9.20 12.01 -22.28
C VAL A 17 9.92 11.44 -23.49
N GLU A 18 10.11 10.13 -23.51
CA GLU A 18 10.71 9.40 -24.63
C GLU A 18 9.61 8.67 -25.39
N VAL A 19 9.48 8.96 -26.67
CA VAL A 19 8.52 8.37 -27.59
C VAL A 19 9.27 7.50 -28.59
N THR A 20 8.92 6.22 -28.66
CA THR A 20 9.55 5.26 -29.57
C THR A 20 8.60 4.94 -30.70
N PHE A 21 9.08 5.03 -31.94
CA PHE A 21 8.36 4.60 -33.14
C PHE A 21 8.71 3.15 -33.48
N ASN A 22 7.81 2.46 -34.19
CA ASN A 22 8.09 1.11 -34.67
C ASN A 22 9.20 1.06 -35.74
N GLU A 23 9.47 2.19 -36.40
CA GLU A 23 10.46 2.35 -37.46
C GLU A 23 10.96 3.80 -37.55
N ALA A 24 11.98 4.03 -38.39
CA ALA A 24 12.59 5.35 -38.54
C ALA A 24 11.68 6.30 -39.31
N MET A 25 11.50 7.49 -38.74
CA MET A 25 10.63 8.55 -39.22
C MET A 25 11.45 9.72 -39.77
N ILE A 26 10.86 10.47 -40.70
CA ILE A 26 11.38 11.71 -41.26
C ILE A 26 10.27 12.77 -41.34
N GLY A 27 10.66 14.04 -41.32
CA GLY A 27 9.74 15.18 -41.42
C GLY A 27 10.19 16.35 -40.54
N ALA A 28 9.95 17.58 -41.00
CA ALA A 28 10.34 18.79 -40.26
C ALA A 28 9.63 18.92 -38.90
N ASP A 29 8.43 18.36 -38.79
CA ASP A 29 7.64 18.41 -37.56
C ASP A 29 8.14 17.45 -36.46
N LEU A 30 9.03 16.50 -36.77
CA LEU A 30 9.62 15.61 -35.77
C LEU A 30 10.37 16.37 -34.66
N THR A 31 11.02 17.48 -35.03
CA THR A 31 11.78 18.32 -34.10
C THR A 31 11.07 19.64 -33.78
N ASN A 32 9.83 19.81 -34.21
CA ASN A 32 9.03 21.01 -33.95
C ASN A 32 8.15 20.80 -32.71
N PRO A 33 8.45 21.43 -31.55
CA PRO A 33 7.72 21.18 -30.31
C PRO A 33 6.22 21.48 -30.40
N ALA A 34 5.82 22.47 -31.19
CA ALA A 34 4.42 22.86 -31.35
C ALA A 34 3.57 21.86 -32.15
N ALA A 35 4.22 20.91 -32.84
CA ALA A 35 3.53 19.88 -33.61
C ALA A 35 3.20 18.63 -32.77
N TRP A 36 3.75 18.54 -31.56
CA TRP A 36 3.51 17.47 -30.60
C TRP A 36 2.50 17.92 -29.54
N THR A 37 1.72 16.98 -29.02
CA THR A 37 0.87 17.24 -27.84
C THR A 37 1.21 16.25 -26.74
N ASN A 38 1.06 16.71 -25.50
CA ASN A 38 1.29 15.91 -24.31
C ASN A 38 0.27 16.29 -23.24
N ASP A 39 -0.88 15.65 -23.31
CA ASP A 39 -2.07 16.04 -22.56
C ASP A 39 -2.39 15.00 -21.49
N PRO A 40 -2.95 15.38 -20.33
CA PRO A 40 -3.47 14.41 -19.40
C PRO A 40 -4.53 13.51 -20.06
N ALA A 41 -4.33 12.20 -20.02
CA ALA A 41 -5.22 11.24 -20.71
C ALA A 41 -6.59 11.10 -20.03
N ILE A 42 -6.69 11.47 -18.74
CA ILE A 42 -7.90 11.32 -17.91
C ILE A 42 -8.16 12.60 -17.12
N ALA A 43 -9.43 12.96 -16.96
CA ALA A 43 -9.86 14.05 -16.10
C ALA A 43 -9.67 13.68 -14.61
N TYR A 44 -8.55 14.10 -14.03
CA TYR A 44 -8.26 13.95 -12.60
C TYR A 44 -8.61 15.23 -11.81
N VAL A 45 -8.82 15.10 -10.50
CA VAL A 45 -9.02 16.24 -9.58
C VAL A 45 -7.90 16.22 -8.53
N PRO A 46 -7.13 17.32 -8.35
CA PRO A 46 -7.08 18.49 -9.22
C PRO A 46 -6.61 18.13 -10.65
N PRO A 47 -7.01 18.91 -11.67
CA PRO A 47 -6.63 18.62 -13.06
C PRO A 47 -5.12 18.65 -13.19
N ALA A 48 -4.57 17.60 -13.81
CA ALA A 48 -3.16 17.58 -14.16
C ALA A 48 -2.87 18.73 -15.13
N THR A 49 -1.76 19.42 -14.91
CA THR A 49 -1.32 20.48 -15.81
C THR A 49 -0.86 19.85 -17.13
N THR A 50 -1.31 20.41 -18.25
CA THR A 50 -0.72 20.12 -19.56
C THR A 50 0.64 20.81 -19.63
N PRO A 51 1.76 20.09 -19.60
CA PRO A 51 3.08 20.70 -19.67
C PRO A 51 3.34 21.24 -21.08
N VAL A 52 3.99 22.40 -21.16
CA VAL A 52 4.43 22.93 -22.44
C VAL A 52 5.68 22.20 -22.89
N ILE A 53 5.71 21.68 -24.12
CA ILE A 53 6.90 21.06 -24.70
C ILE A 53 7.86 22.17 -25.15
N ALA A 54 9.05 22.22 -24.56
CA ALA A 54 10.06 23.25 -24.84
C ALA A 54 10.92 22.90 -26.07
N SER A 55 11.32 21.63 -26.19
CA SER A 55 12.16 21.16 -27.31
C SER A 55 11.94 19.67 -27.57
N VAL A 56 12.22 19.23 -28.79
CA VAL A 56 12.17 17.81 -29.19
C VAL A 56 13.45 17.45 -29.90
N THR A 57 14.10 16.38 -29.46
CA THR A 57 15.25 15.79 -30.14
C THR A 57 14.85 14.43 -30.72
N TYR A 58 15.33 14.10 -31.91
CA TYR A 58 15.00 12.84 -32.57
C TYR A 58 16.27 12.11 -33.01
N SER A 59 16.34 10.81 -32.70
CA SER A 59 17.46 9.95 -33.09
C SER A 59 16.99 8.54 -33.39
N GLY A 60 17.11 8.14 -34.67
CA GLY A 60 16.85 6.78 -35.14
C GLY A 60 15.38 6.39 -35.06
N LEU A 61 14.93 5.93 -33.90
CA LEU A 61 13.56 5.50 -33.61
C LEU A 61 12.90 6.30 -32.48
N ILE A 62 13.65 7.15 -31.78
CA ILE A 62 13.23 7.75 -30.51
C ILE A 62 13.17 9.26 -30.66
N ALA A 63 12.03 9.86 -30.30
CA ALA A 63 11.88 11.27 -30.03
C ALA A 63 11.90 11.52 -28.52
N VAL A 64 12.72 12.44 -28.05
CA VAL A 64 12.78 12.87 -26.65
C VAL A 64 12.24 14.29 -26.55
N LEU A 65 11.12 14.43 -25.84
CA LEU A 65 10.44 15.68 -25.56
C LEU A 65 10.94 16.22 -24.22
N HIS A 66 11.47 17.44 -24.22
CA HIS A 66 11.84 18.15 -22.99
C HIS A 66 10.77 19.19 -22.68
N LEU A 67 10.26 19.15 -21.45
CA LEU A 67 9.13 19.96 -21.02
C LEU A 67 9.61 21.24 -20.32
N ALA A 68 8.91 22.35 -20.54
CA ALA A 68 9.20 23.65 -19.90
C ALA A 68 8.73 23.71 -18.44
N SER A 69 7.87 22.78 -18.05
CA SER A 69 7.30 22.64 -16.71
C SER A 69 7.11 21.18 -16.38
N ASP A 70 7.23 20.83 -15.10
CA ASP A 70 7.03 19.49 -14.58
C ASP A 70 5.64 18.95 -14.95
N MET A 71 5.62 17.69 -15.34
CA MET A 71 4.41 16.89 -15.34
C MET A 71 3.93 16.68 -13.90
N THR A 72 2.62 16.54 -13.73
CA THR A 72 2.07 16.12 -12.43
C THR A 72 2.49 14.66 -12.16
N PRO A 73 3.08 14.33 -10.99
CA PRO A 73 3.46 12.94 -10.62
C PRO A 73 2.25 12.00 -10.53
N ASP A 74 2.47 10.70 -10.73
CA ASP A 74 1.46 9.63 -10.61
C ASP A 74 0.21 9.85 -11.50
N ARG A 75 0.42 10.41 -12.69
CA ARG A 75 -0.65 10.70 -13.66
C ARG A 75 -0.38 10.02 -15.01
N ILE A 76 -1.47 9.75 -15.71
CA ILE A 76 -1.42 9.26 -17.09
C ILE A 76 -1.49 10.45 -18.04
N TYR A 77 -0.54 10.51 -18.96
CA TYR A 77 -0.48 11.46 -20.06
C TYR A 77 -0.54 10.71 -21.39
N GLU A 78 -1.25 11.28 -22.35
CA GLU A 78 -1.26 10.86 -23.75
C GLU A 78 -0.29 11.78 -24.51
N VAL A 79 0.73 11.20 -25.13
CA VAL A 79 1.57 11.91 -26.09
C VAL A 79 1.11 11.60 -27.50
N ARG A 80 0.97 12.63 -28.33
CA ARG A 80 0.56 12.52 -29.73
C ARG A 80 1.64 13.07 -30.65
N ALA A 81 2.08 12.23 -31.57
CA ALA A 81 3.02 12.60 -32.62
C ALA A 81 2.32 13.40 -33.74
N PRO A 82 3.06 14.25 -34.48
CA PRO A 82 2.51 15.00 -35.61
C PRO A 82 1.94 14.06 -36.67
N GLY A 83 0.86 14.45 -37.36
CA GLY A 83 0.29 13.65 -38.45
C GLY A 83 1.01 13.79 -39.80
N THR A 84 1.98 14.71 -39.88
CA THR A 84 2.69 15.11 -41.11
C THR A 84 3.99 14.33 -41.31
N ILE A 85 4.40 13.52 -40.34
CA ILE A 85 5.64 12.72 -40.40
C ILE A 85 5.42 11.43 -41.19
N THR A 86 6.47 10.98 -41.87
CA THR A 86 6.45 9.76 -42.69
C THR A 86 7.60 8.85 -42.30
N ASN A 87 7.54 7.56 -42.67
CA ASN A 87 8.73 6.72 -42.64
C ASN A 87 9.69 7.05 -43.80
N LEU A 88 10.82 6.33 -43.86
CA LEU A 88 11.79 6.44 -44.96
C LEU A 88 11.21 6.06 -46.34
N ALA A 89 10.09 5.33 -46.39
CA ALA A 89 9.38 4.99 -47.62
C ALA A 89 8.31 6.02 -48.01
N LEU A 90 8.22 7.16 -47.29
CA LEU A 90 7.24 8.24 -47.48
C LEU A 90 5.78 7.83 -47.18
N GLU A 91 5.56 6.77 -46.42
CA GLU A 91 4.25 6.39 -45.90
C GLU A 91 3.96 7.23 -44.64
N VAL A 92 2.79 7.88 -44.61
CA VAL A 92 2.36 8.73 -43.49
C VAL A 92 2.04 7.86 -42.27
N ILE A 93 2.34 8.38 -41.08
CA ILE A 93 1.99 7.74 -39.80
C ILE A 93 0.49 7.45 -39.71
N ASP A 94 0.15 6.27 -39.19
CA ASP A 94 -1.23 5.85 -38.99
C ASP A 94 -1.94 6.85 -38.04
N PRO A 95 -2.98 7.57 -38.51
CA PRO A 95 -3.67 8.57 -37.69
C PRO A 95 -4.35 7.96 -36.46
N ALA A 96 -4.70 6.67 -36.49
CA ALA A 96 -5.30 5.96 -35.36
C ALA A 96 -4.26 5.49 -34.31
N ARG A 97 -2.96 5.44 -34.67
CA ARG A 97 -1.88 4.89 -33.84
C ARG A 97 -0.68 5.82 -33.69
N ARG A 98 -0.88 7.12 -33.91
CA ARG A 98 0.13 8.16 -33.71
C ARG A 98 0.22 8.68 -32.27
N TRP A 99 -0.30 7.95 -31.31
CA TRP A 99 -0.35 8.34 -29.90
C TRP A 99 0.03 7.15 -29.01
N ALA A 100 0.49 7.45 -27.81
CA ALA A 100 0.73 6.47 -26.77
C ALA A 100 0.49 7.10 -25.40
N ASP A 101 -0.07 6.31 -24.49
CA ASP A 101 -0.19 6.69 -23.09
C ASP A 101 1.08 6.32 -22.33
N TYR A 102 1.41 7.10 -21.32
CA TYR A 102 2.48 6.80 -20.37
C TYR A 102 2.17 7.37 -18.99
N VAL A 103 2.81 6.79 -17.98
CA VAL A 103 2.62 7.19 -16.57
C VAL A 103 3.82 8.02 -16.13
N THR A 104 3.57 9.12 -15.42
CA THR A 104 4.63 9.94 -14.82
C THR A 104 5.14 9.30 -13.53
N PRO A 105 6.44 9.37 -13.26
CA PRO A 105 6.99 8.83 -12.02
C PRO A 105 6.49 9.64 -10.82
N GLY A 106 6.04 8.96 -9.76
CA GLY A 106 5.74 9.57 -8.46
C GLY A 106 6.97 10.16 -7.78
N LEU A 107 6.80 11.17 -6.92
CA LEU A 107 7.86 11.65 -6.04
C LEU A 107 8.17 10.55 -5.01
N ALA A 108 9.39 10.04 -4.99
CA ALA A 108 9.83 9.11 -3.97
C ALA A 108 9.89 9.80 -2.59
N HIS A 109 9.05 9.37 -1.65
CA HIS A 109 9.30 9.58 -0.22
C HIS A 109 9.00 8.30 0.60
N VAL A 110 10.09 7.82 1.21
CA VAL A 110 10.30 7.04 2.44
C VAL A 110 9.12 6.22 3.01
N GLU A 111 9.34 4.91 2.98
CA GLU A 111 8.94 3.85 3.93
C GLU A 111 7.59 4.03 4.63
N SER A 112 6.66 3.16 4.26
CA SER A 112 5.50 2.82 5.08
C SER A 112 5.94 2.59 6.54
N GLY A 113 5.43 3.40 7.46
CA GLY A 113 5.56 3.17 8.92
C GLY A 113 4.58 2.11 9.42
N ASP A 114 4.23 1.14 8.56
CA ASP A 114 3.17 0.17 8.80
C ASP A 114 3.79 -1.20 9.05
N ILE A 115 3.50 -1.72 10.24
CA ILE A 115 3.98 -2.98 10.82
C ILE A 115 3.46 -4.22 10.04
N LEU A 116 2.60 -3.98 9.04
CA LEU A 116 1.96 -4.96 8.16
C LEU A 116 2.68 -5.19 6.82
N TYR A 117 3.89 -4.64 6.65
CA TYR A 117 4.65 -4.86 5.43
C TYR A 117 5.10 -6.31 5.33
N ALA A 118 4.67 -6.95 4.25
CA ALA A 118 4.90 -8.34 3.88
C ALA A 118 5.56 -8.38 2.51
N ASP A 119 6.89 -8.40 2.48
CA ASP A 119 7.62 -8.94 1.33
C ASP A 119 8.96 -9.54 1.77
N PRO A 120 9.09 -10.88 1.89
CA PRO A 120 10.40 -11.51 2.00
C PRO A 120 11.07 -11.73 0.61
N LEU A 121 10.52 -11.12 -0.45
CA LEU A 121 10.83 -11.24 -1.88
C LEU A 121 10.61 -12.64 -2.46
N GLY A 122 9.35 -12.90 -2.83
CA GLY A 122 9.10 -13.44 -4.18
C GLY A 122 8.00 -14.49 -4.32
N GLY A 123 6.78 -14.06 -4.68
CA GLY A 123 5.78 -14.92 -5.35
C GLY A 123 4.34 -14.62 -4.96
N HIS A 124 3.58 -14.05 -5.90
CA HIS A 124 2.33 -13.31 -5.68
C HIS A 124 1.08 -14.22 -5.63
N MET A 125 0.10 -13.90 -4.78
CA MET A 125 -1.32 -14.12 -5.14
C MET A 125 -1.74 -12.88 -5.94
N GLU A 126 -2.05 -13.09 -7.22
CA GLU A 126 -2.28 -12.02 -8.19
C GLU A 126 -3.75 -11.58 -8.20
N ASP A 127 -3.98 -10.26 -8.09
CA ASP A 127 -5.26 -9.65 -8.45
C ASP A 127 -5.38 -9.44 -9.99
N SER A 128 -6.49 -8.90 -10.47
CA SER A 128 -6.75 -8.63 -11.91
C SER A 128 -5.82 -7.61 -12.58
N LEU A 129 -4.87 -7.01 -11.85
CA LEU A 129 -3.76 -6.16 -12.34
C LEU A 129 -2.39 -6.85 -12.24
N GLY A 130 -2.32 -8.11 -11.78
CA GLY A 130 -1.09 -8.89 -11.68
C GLY A 130 -0.15 -8.47 -10.53
N LEU A 131 -0.67 -7.74 -9.53
CA LEU A 131 0.10 -7.25 -8.39
C LEU A 131 -0.10 -8.15 -7.15
N PRO A 132 0.90 -8.24 -6.22
CA PRO A 132 0.95 -9.24 -5.14
C PRO A 132 -0.04 -9.04 -4.00
N PHE A 133 -0.84 -7.98 -4.04
CA PHE A 133 -1.50 -7.50 -2.83
C PHE A 133 -3.00 -7.39 -3.01
N TYR A 134 -3.72 -7.78 -1.95
CA TYR A 134 -5.13 -7.47 -1.78
C TYR A 134 -5.24 -6.10 -1.11
N GLU A 135 -5.73 -5.09 -1.82
CA GLU A 135 -6.01 -3.77 -1.26
C GLU A 135 -7.48 -3.71 -0.80
N LEU A 136 -7.70 -3.73 0.52
CA LEU A 136 -9.05 -3.70 1.11
C LEU A 136 -9.54 -2.28 1.44
N LEU A 137 -8.72 -1.24 1.23
CA LEU A 137 -9.08 0.15 1.50
C LEU A 137 -8.66 1.06 0.34
N PRO A 138 -9.51 2.03 -0.07
CA PRO A 138 -9.15 2.99 -1.09
C PRO A 138 -8.05 3.93 -0.58
N TRP A 139 -6.98 4.04 -1.36
CA TRP A 139 -5.84 4.92 -1.12
C TRP A 139 -6.28 6.36 -0.79
N SER A 140 -5.84 6.86 0.37
CA SER A 140 -6.04 8.25 0.80
C SER A 140 -4.75 8.79 1.42
N PRO A 141 -4.16 9.87 0.88
CA PRO A 141 -2.92 10.48 1.40
C PRO A 141 -3.11 11.21 2.75
N THR A 142 -4.34 11.22 3.27
CA THR A 142 -4.72 11.87 4.53
C THR A 142 -5.13 10.88 5.62
N LEU A 143 -4.92 9.58 5.42
CA LEU A 143 -4.98 8.66 6.55
C LEU A 143 -3.89 9.08 7.54
N SER A 144 -4.31 9.53 8.71
CA SER A 144 -3.40 9.69 9.84
C SER A 144 -2.61 8.40 9.99
N HIS A 145 -1.28 8.49 10.12
CA HIS A 145 -0.46 7.33 10.50
C HIS A 145 -1.14 6.63 11.67
N VAL A 146 -1.17 5.29 11.64
CA VAL A 146 -1.67 4.50 12.77
C VAL A 146 -0.92 4.97 14.01
N THR A 147 -1.64 5.64 14.90
CA THR A 147 -1.09 6.12 16.15
C THR A 147 -0.67 4.91 16.98
N LEU A 148 0.30 5.08 17.89
CA LEU A 148 0.65 4.00 18.83
C LEU A 148 -0.58 3.46 19.58
N ARG A 149 -1.58 4.31 19.84
CA ARG A 149 -2.89 3.90 20.37
C ARG A 149 -3.62 2.93 19.44
N GLU A 150 -3.77 3.29 18.17
CA GLU A 150 -4.46 2.44 17.19
C GLU A 150 -3.70 1.14 16.92
N ALA A 151 -2.36 1.17 16.92
CA ALA A 151 -1.54 -0.03 16.83
C ALA A 151 -1.78 -0.96 18.02
N MET A 152 -1.81 -0.43 19.25
CA MET A 152 -2.19 -1.20 20.45
C MET A 152 -3.60 -1.79 20.32
N TRP A 153 -4.57 -1.03 19.81
CA TRP A 153 -5.93 -1.51 19.64
C TRP A 153 -6.00 -2.63 18.60
N ILE A 154 -5.34 -2.49 17.47
CA ILE A 154 -5.28 -3.53 16.43
C ILE A 154 -4.64 -4.80 16.98
N SER A 155 -3.51 -4.69 17.71
CA SER A 155 -2.85 -5.82 18.35
C SER A 155 -3.74 -6.53 19.37
N LEU A 156 -4.48 -5.80 20.20
CA LEU A 156 -5.28 -6.41 21.27
C LEU A 156 -6.63 -6.94 20.79
N LEU A 157 -7.29 -6.22 19.88
CA LEU A 157 -8.68 -6.45 19.49
C LEU A 157 -8.82 -7.30 18.20
N SER A 158 -7.70 -7.65 17.56
CA SER A 158 -7.70 -8.63 16.46
C SER A 158 -7.44 -10.05 16.99
N ASP A 159 -8.10 -11.04 16.40
CA ASP A 159 -7.96 -12.43 16.83
C ASP A 159 -6.70 -13.08 16.25
N ARG A 160 -5.73 -13.39 17.12
CA ARG A 160 -4.58 -14.22 16.77
C ARG A 160 -4.99 -15.69 16.66
N ARG A 161 -4.33 -16.41 15.74
CA ARG A 161 -4.57 -17.83 15.57
C ARG A 161 -4.14 -18.63 16.80
N ALA A 162 -5.05 -19.43 17.34
CA ALA A 162 -4.81 -20.38 18.41
C ALA A 162 -3.73 -21.42 18.03
N SER A 163 -2.88 -21.76 19.00
CA SER A 163 -1.93 -22.86 18.94
C SER A 163 -2.64 -24.21 19.03
N ALA A 164 -1.91 -25.31 18.81
CA ALA A 164 -2.49 -26.65 18.87
C ALA A 164 -2.88 -27.06 20.31
N GLU A 165 -2.21 -26.47 21.29
CA GLU A 165 -2.37 -26.70 22.73
C GLU A 165 -3.48 -25.82 23.34
N ASP A 166 -3.94 -24.80 22.62
CA ASP A 166 -4.93 -23.84 23.11
C ASP A 166 -6.32 -24.47 23.14
N VAL A 167 -7.01 -24.32 24.27
CA VAL A 167 -8.41 -24.75 24.41
C VAL A 167 -9.33 -23.71 23.75
N LEU A 168 -10.06 -24.14 22.72
CA LEU A 168 -10.98 -23.31 21.97
C LEU A 168 -12.29 -23.06 22.76
N PRO A 169 -12.86 -21.83 22.72
CA PRO A 169 -14.13 -21.51 23.38
C PRO A 169 -15.34 -22.27 22.80
N ASP A 170 -15.31 -22.55 21.49
CA ASP A 170 -16.32 -23.32 20.79
C ASP A 170 -15.64 -24.37 19.90
N ASP A 171 -15.65 -25.62 20.35
CA ASP A 171 -15.09 -26.77 19.66
C ASP A 171 -16.14 -27.49 18.77
N ARG A 172 -17.34 -26.93 18.63
CA ARG A 172 -18.47 -27.59 17.98
C ARG A 172 -18.46 -27.35 16.47
N GLY A 173 -18.22 -28.41 15.71
CA GLY A 173 -18.36 -28.43 14.25
C GLY A 173 -17.21 -29.15 13.55
N PRO A 174 -17.33 -29.42 12.23
CA PRO A 174 -16.27 -30.09 11.46
C PRO A 174 -15.00 -29.24 11.31
N LEU A 175 -15.09 -27.91 11.49
CA LEU A 175 -13.97 -26.97 11.50
C LEU A 175 -14.19 -25.93 12.61
N PRO A 176 -13.53 -26.05 13.77
CA PRO A 176 -13.69 -25.06 14.84
C PRO A 176 -12.99 -23.75 14.49
N TYR A 177 -13.54 -22.61 14.93
CA TYR A 177 -12.91 -21.31 14.76
C TYR A 177 -11.62 -21.25 15.57
N LYS A 178 -10.50 -21.02 14.88
CA LYS A 178 -9.16 -20.96 15.48
C LYS A 178 -8.59 -19.54 15.52
N GLY A 179 -9.39 -18.52 15.22
CA GLY A 179 -8.90 -17.16 15.01
C GLY A 179 -7.89 -17.07 13.86
N GLY A 180 -7.18 -15.94 13.83
CA GLY A 180 -6.11 -15.67 12.88
C GLY A 180 -6.48 -14.55 11.90
N TRP A 181 -5.44 -13.88 11.44
CA TRP A 181 -5.56 -12.84 10.44
C TRP A 181 -5.08 -13.37 9.09
N TRP A 182 -5.84 -13.10 8.03
CA TRP A 182 -5.53 -13.63 6.70
C TRP A 182 -4.14 -13.18 6.20
N ALA A 183 -3.68 -12.00 6.63
CA ALA A 183 -2.40 -11.47 6.22
C ALA A 183 -1.20 -12.08 6.97
N ASP A 184 -1.43 -12.87 8.04
CA ASP A 184 -0.36 -13.63 8.72
C ASP A 184 0.39 -14.57 7.75
N GLN A 185 -0.28 -15.01 6.66
CA GLN A 185 0.33 -15.85 5.64
C GLN A 185 1.42 -15.14 4.83
N TYR A 186 1.42 -13.80 4.83
CA TYR A 186 2.31 -13.00 3.99
C TYR A 186 3.42 -12.31 4.78
N LEU A 187 3.38 -12.37 6.12
CA LEU A 187 4.36 -11.68 6.96
C LEU A 187 5.80 -12.07 6.57
N PRO A 188 6.74 -11.10 6.55
CA PRO A 188 8.08 -11.31 6.03
C PRO A 188 8.88 -12.25 6.95
N THR A 189 8.55 -12.26 8.24
CA THR A 189 9.09 -13.20 9.23
C THR A 189 8.16 -14.41 9.35
N SER A 190 8.67 -15.59 8.98
CA SER A 190 7.93 -16.84 9.15
C SER A 190 7.69 -17.12 10.64
N GLY A 191 6.42 -17.13 11.04
CA GLY A 191 6.00 -17.40 12.42
C GLY A 191 5.44 -16.21 13.18
N ASP A 192 5.60 -14.99 12.65
CA ASP A 192 4.93 -13.81 13.18
C ASP A 192 3.42 -13.95 13.00
N ARG A 193 2.65 -13.43 13.97
CA ARG A 193 1.20 -13.47 13.96
C ARG A 193 0.65 -12.22 14.62
N TYR A 194 -0.24 -11.55 13.91
CA TYR A 194 -0.96 -10.41 14.46
C TYR A 194 -2.09 -10.80 15.39
N GLY A 195 -2.45 -9.85 16.24
CA GLY A 195 -3.57 -9.95 17.15
C GLY A 195 -3.22 -10.60 18.49
N SER A 196 -4.26 -10.82 19.30
CA SER A 196 -4.17 -11.43 20.62
C SER A 196 -5.00 -12.71 20.71
N LYS A 197 -4.66 -13.55 21.70
CA LYS A 197 -5.46 -14.73 22.06
C LYS A 197 -6.50 -14.44 23.15
N LEU A 198 -6.79 -13.17 23.43
CA LEU A 198 -7.73 -12.76 24.48
C LEU A 198 -9.14 -13.34 24.26
N TRP A 199 -9.53 -13.55 23.01
CA TRP A 199 -10.80 -14.19 22.65
C TRP A 199 -10.95 -15.63 23.19
N LEU A 200 -9.85 -16.34 23.48
CA LEU A 200 -9.87 -17.66 24.12
C LEU A 200 -10.40 -17.61 25.56
N CYS A 201 -10.30 -16.46 26.22
CA CYS A 201 -10.78 -16.26 27.58
C CYS A 201 -12.29 -15.97 27.65
N ARG A 202 -12.98 -15.74 26.51
CA ARG A 202 -14.38 -15.28 26.45
C ARG A 202 -15.39 -16.18 27.16
N ALA A 203 -15.20 -17.50 27.11
CA ALA A 203 -16.10 -18.48 27.72
C ALA A 203 -15.55 -19.08 29.02
N ARG A 204 -14.40 -18.59 29.50
CA ARG A 204 -13.76 -19.07 30.74
C ARG A 204 -14.33 -18.31 31.94
N GLY A 205 -14.36 -18.96 33.09
CA GLY A 205 -14.67 -18.26 34.35
C GLY A 205 -13.54 -17.29 34.71
N LEU A 206 -13.86 -16.16 35.35
CA LEU A 206 -12.84 -15.22 35.84
C LEU A 206 -12.11 -15.78 37.07
N THR A 207 -11.15 -16.66 36.82
CA THR A 207 -10.22 -17.17 37.83
C THR A 207 -8.90 -16.40 37.77
N GLN A 208 -8.08 -16.51 38.83
CA GLN A 208 -6.72 -15.94 38.83
C GLN A 208 -5.87 -16.47 37.67
N GLU A 209 -6.06 -17.73 37.29
CA GLU A 209 -5.39 -18.34 36.14
C GLU A 209 -5.80 -17.65 34.83
N THR A 210 -7.10 -17.43 34.60
CA THR A 210 -7.59 -16.72 33.41
C THR A 210 -7.10 -15.27 33.36
N LEU A 211 -6.96 -14.58 34.49
CA LEU A 211 -6.38 -13.23 34.54
C LEU A 211 -4.89 -13.24 34.15
N GLN A 212 -4.13 -14.23 34.61
CA GLN A 212 -2.72 -14.39 34.26
C GLN A 212 -2.54 -14.75 32.78
N GLU A 213 -3.33 -15.68 32.25
CA GLU A 213 -3.34 -16.01 30.83
C GLU A 213 -3.68 -14.80 29.96
N ALA A 214 -4.74 -14.06 30.32
CA ALA A 214 -5.15 -12.86 29.60
C ALA A 214 -4.03 -11.81 29.58
N ARG A 215 -3.32 -11.63 30.71
CA ARG A 215 -2.15 -10.75 30.77
C ARG A 215 -1.04 -11.22 29.83
N SER A 216 -0.68 -12.50 29.86
CA SER A 216 0.34 -13.07 28.96
C SER A 216 -0.04 -12.91 27.48
N PHE A 217 -1.31 -13.12 27.12
CA PHE A 217 -1.79 -12.94 25.75
C PHE A 217 -1.74 -11.48 25.29
N ALA A 218 -2.04 -10.53 26.18
CA ALA A 218 -1.92 -9.11 25.87
C ALA A 218 -0.45 -8.68 25.74
N GLU A 219 0.44 -9.17 26.60
CA GLU A 219 1.89 -8.90 26.51
C GLU A 219 2.48 -9.48 25.22
N GLU A 220 2.13 -10.73 24.86
CA GLU A 220 2.55 -11.37 23.60
C GLU A 220 2.09 -10.58 22.37
N ALA A 221 0.85 -10.09 22.36
CA ALA A 221 0.29 -9.33 21.24
C ALA A 221 0.93 -7.95 21.05
N LEU A 222 1.45 -7.36 22.14
CA LEU A 222 2.03 -6.03 22.15
C LEU A 222 3.57 -6.03 21.99
N GLN A 223 4.21 -7.18 22.15
CA GLN A 223 5.66 -7.34 22.00
C GLN A 223 6.22 -6.80 20.66
N PRO A 224 5.56 -7.00 19.50
CA PRO A 224 6.04 -6.44 18.23
C PRO A 224 6.20 -4.92 18.27
N LEU A 225 5.37 -4.19 19.02
CA LEU A 225 5.50 -2.73 19.16
C LEU A 225 6.80 -2.31 19.87
N ILE A 226 7.37 -3.18 20.70
CA ILE A 226 8.68 -2.96 21.34
C ILE A 226 9.79 -3.36 20.37
N ASP A 227 9.64 -4.52 19.72
CA ASP A 227 10.66 -5.09 18.82
C ASP A 227 10.90 -4.17 17.61
N ASP A 228 9.84 -3.56 17.07
CA ASP A 228 9.89 -2.60 15.96
C ASP A 228 10.25 -1.17 16.42
N GLY A 229 10.48 -0.97 17.72
CA GLY A 229 10.92 0.31 18.28
C GLY A 229 9.83 1.38 18.42
N LEU A 230 8.55 1.06 18.21
CA LEU A 230 7.44 2.00 18.39
C LEU A 230 7.27 2.43 19.86
N CYS A 231 7.71 1.60 20.80
CA CYS A 231 7.79 1.91 22.22
C CYS A 231 9.03 1.28 22.86
N ALA A 232 9.50 1.86 23.95
CA ALA A 232 10.63 1.35 24.71
C ALA A 232 10.22 0.29 25.74
N ARG A 233 8.98 0.36 26.23
CA ARG A 233 8.44 -0.55 27.25
C ARG A 233 6.91 -0.54 27.22
N ILE A 234 6.29 -1.66 27.58
CA ILE A 234 4.85 -1.76 27.82
C ILE A 234 4.62 -2.46 29.16
N ASP A 235 3.73 -1.89 29.99
CA ASP A 235 3.18 -2.55 31.16
C ASP A 235 1.70 -2.91 30.92
N VAL A 236 1.33 -4.15 31.20
CA VAL A 236 -0.07 -4.62 31.10
C VAL A 236 -0.59 -4.99 32.50
N LEU A 237 -1.73 -4.42 32.87
CA LEU A 237 -2.48 -4.76 34.07
C LEU A 237 -3.83 -5.37 33.67
N VAL A 238 -4.15 -6.53 34.23
CA VAL A 238 -5.43 -7.21 34.00
C VAL A 238 -6.11 -7.45 35.35
N GLU A 239 -7.38 -7.08 35.46
CA GLU A 239 -8.17 -7.22 36.68
C GLU A 239 -9.59 -7.73 36.38
N ALA A 240 -10.15 -8.47 37.33
CA ALA A 240 -11.56 -8.82 37.32
C ALA A 240 -12.37 -7.68 37.96
N GLN A 241 -13.39 -7.21 37.25
CA GLN A 241 -14.31 -6.18 37.74
C GLN A 241 -15.70 -6.77 38.06
N ALA A 242 -16.49 -6.00 38.80
CA ALA A 242 -17.85 -6.36 39.16
C ALA A 242 -18.69 -6.66 37.90
N GLY A 243 -19.60 -7.64 38.01
CA GLY A 243 -20.42 -8.07 36.88
C GLY A 243 -19.72 -9.04 35.91
N ASN A 244 -18.67 -9.75 36.38
CA ASN A 244 -17.92 -10.74 35.60
C ASN A 244 -17.24 -10.13 34.35
N ARG A 245 -16.64 -8.95 34.51
CA ARG A 245 -15.93 -8.24 33.45
C ARG A 245 -14.42 -8.38 33.61
N LEU A 246 -13.74 -8.52 32.48
CA LEU A 246 -12.28 -8.49 32.40
C LEU A 246 -11.87 -7.08 32.00
N ALA A 247 -11.10 -6.40 32.85
CA ALA A 247 -10.56 -5.09 32.54
C ALA A 247 -9.06 -5.19 32.24
N VAL A 248 -8.62 -4.50 31.20
CA VAL A 248 -7.22 -4.45 30.77
C VAL A 248 -6.77 -2.98 30.71
N GLN A 249 -5.67 -2.66 31.37
CA GLN A 249 -4.98 -1.39 31.22
C GLN A 249 -3.60 -1.64 30.63
N VAL A 250 -3.26 -0.86 29.61
CA VAL A 250 -1.95 -0.90 28.95
C VAL A 250 -1.29 0.47 29.12
N THR A 251 -0.04 0.47 29.57
CA THR A 251 0.79 1.66 29.68
C THR A 251 2.02 1.49 28.80
N ALA A 252 2.06 2.20 27.67
CA ALA A 252 3.18 2.21 26.76
C ALA A 252 4.09 3.42 27.03
N TYR A 253 5.39 3.18 27.11
CA TYR A 253 6.43 4.19 27.29
C TYR A 253 7.15 4.37 25.97
N LYS A 254 7.15 5.59 25.43
CA LYS A 254 7.84 5.94 24.18
C LYS A 254 9.32 6.17 24.41
N GLN A 255 10.10 6.17 23.31
CA GLN A 255 11.54 6.38 23.36
C GLN A 255 11.95 7.81 23.79
N ASP A 256 11.07 8.79 23.59
CA ASP A 256 11.24 10.19 24.00
C ASP A 256 10.89 10.44 25.48
N GLY A 257 10.38 9.42 26.19
CA GLY A 257 9.98 9.50 27.60
C GLY A 257 8.49 9.77 27.83
N ASP A 258 7.71 10.03 26.76
CA ASP A 258 6.26 10.17 26.87
C ASP A 258 5.58 8.84 27.19
N THR A 259 4.39 8.90 27.80
CA THR A 259 3.59 7.71 28.12
C THR A 259 2.18 7.80 27.54
N ILE A 260 1.69 6.67 27.03
CA ILE A 260 0.29 6.49 26.61
C ILE A 260 -0.34 5.45 27.52
N VAL A 261 -1.49 5.78 28.10
CA VAL A 261 -2.27 4.88 28.93
C VAL A 261 -3.61 4.61 28.26
N GLU A 262 -3.86 3.36 27.90
CA GLU A 262 -5.13 2.88 27.39
C GLU A 262 -5.82 1.99 28.42
N ARG A 263 -7.13 2.16 28.56
CA ARG A 263 -7.95 1.41 29.52
C ARG A 263 -9.16 0.84 28.81
N PHE A 264 -9.36 -0.45 29.00
CA PHE A 264 -10.53 -1.20 28.56
C PHE A 264 -11.23 -1.72 29.82
N PRO A 265 -12.20 -0.96 30.39
CA PRO A 265 -12.93 -1.39 31.60
C PRO A 265 -13.78 -2.63 31.37
N ASP A 266 -14.21 -2.84 30.13
CA ASP A 266 -14.89 -4.04 29.68
C ASP A 266 -14.26 -4.48 28.35
N LEU A 267 -13.32 -5.43 28.43
CA LEU A 267 -12.62 -5.93 27.26
C LEU A 267 -13.59 -6.56 26.26
N TRP A 268 -14.65 -7.23 26.72
CA TRP A 268 -15.58 -7.93 25.84
C TRP A 268 -16.39 -6.94 25.01
N ALA A 269 -16.87 -5.87 25.64
CA ALA A 269 -17.54 -4.78 24.94
C ALA A 269 -16.62 -4.14 23.88
N ALA A 270 -15.31 -4.04 24.14
CA ALA A 270 -14.34 -3.50 23.19
C ALA A 270 -14.10 -4.41 21.97
N ILE A 271 -14.24 -5.72 22.11
CA ILE A 271 -14.14 -6.71 21.02
C ILE A 271 -15.49 -6.88 20.29
N GLY A 272 -16.53 -6.12 20.68
CA GLY A 272 -17.84 -6.10 20.03
C GLY A 272 -18.78 -7.24 20.44
N LEU A 273 -18.63 -7.76 21.67
CA LEU A 273 -19.33 -8.95 22.17
C LEU A 273 -19.94 -8.77 23.56
#